data_AF-A0A4P0XP39-F1
#
_entry.id   AF-A0A4P0XP39-F1
#
_cell.length_a   1.000
_cell.length_b   1.000
_cell.length_c   1.000
_cell.angle_alpha   90.00
_cell.angle_beta   90.00
_cell.angle_gamma   90.00
#
_symmetry.space_group_name_H-M   'P 1'
#
loop_
_entity.id
_entity.type
_entity.pdbx_description
1 polymer ?
#
loop_
_entity_poly.entity_id
_entity_poly.type
_entity_poly.pdbx_seq_one_letter_code
_entity_poly.pdbx_strand_id
1 'polypeptide(L)' 'MRTSQYLLSTLKETPADAEVISHQLMLRAGMIRKLASGLYTWLPTGVRVLKKSKTSCVKK' A
#
# COMPACT_ATOMS: atom_id res chain seq x y z
N MET A 1 10.90 -12.60 5.25
CA MET A 1 10.85 -11.56 6.30
C MET A 1 9.87 -12.01 7.36
N ARG A 2 10.23 -11.87 8.65
CA ARG A 2 9.34 -12.21 9.76
C ARG A 2 8.32 -11.09 9.95
N THR A 3 7.04 -11.45 10.06
CA THR A 3 5.91 -10.52 10.20
C THR A 3 6.01 -9.67 11.47
N SER A 4 6.58 -10.21 12.54
CA SER A 4 6.78 -9.52 13.83
C SER A 4 7.79 -8.37 13.78
N GLN A 5 8.72 -8.37 12.83
CA GLN A 5 9.72 -7.32 12.66
C GLN A 5 9.32 -6.31 11.58
N TYR A 6 8.07 -6.36 11.12
CA TYR A 6 7.61 -5.62 9.97
C TYR A 6 6.39 -4.78 10.31
N LEU A 7 6.43 -3.52 9.89
CA LEU A 7 5.33 -2.59 10.10
C LEU A 7 4.18 -2.91 9.14
N LEU A 8 3.23 -3.72 9.61
CA LEU A 8 1.99 -4.04 8.92
C LEU A 8 0.82 -3.33 9.60
N SER A 9 0.43 -2.19 9.05
CA SER A 9 -0.72 -1.42 9.51
C SER A 9 -1.97 -1.80 8.72
N THR A 10 -2.47 -3.00 8.94
CA THR A 10 -3.72 -3.46 8.31
C THR A 10 -4.93 -2.88 9.01
N LEU A 11 -5.93 -2.44 8.26
CA LEU A 11 -7.19 -1.92 8.79
C LEU A 11 -8.28 -2.98 8.71
N LYS A 12 -9.12 -3.07 9.75
CA LYS A 12 -10.26 -3.99 9.78
C LYS A 12 -11.45 -3.44 8.99
N GLU A 13 -11.71 -2.15 9.17
CA GLU A 13 -12.76 -1.40 8.50
C GLU A 13 -12.26 -0.84 7.17
N THR A 14 -13.11 -0.90 6.14
CA THR A 14 -12.86 -0.23 4.87
C THR A 14 -13.21 1.24 5.01
N PRO A 15 -12.24 2.18 4.85
CA PRO A 15 -12.55 3.60 4.91
C PRO A 15 -13.52 3.98 3.79
N ALA A 16 -14.63 4.65 4.16
CA ALA A 16 -15.71 5.04 3.25
C ALA A 16 -15.28 6.09 2.19
N ASP A 17 -14.12 6.73 2.38
CA ASP A 17 -13.56 7.75 1.47
C ASP A 17 -13.02 7.17 0.14
N ALA A 18 -12.94 5.85 -0.01
CA ALA A 18 -12.37 5.22 -1.19
C ALA A 18 -13.48 4.64 -2.08
N GLU A 19 -13.83 5.35 -3.16
CA GLU A 19 -14.81 4.88 -4.15
C GLU A 19 -14.30 3.68 -4.96
N VAL A 20 -12.99 3.64 -5.23
CA VAL A 20 -12.37 2.58 -6.05
C VAL A 20 -11.92 1.40 -5.19
N ILE A 21 -12.31 0.18 -5.60
CA ILE A 21 -12.00 -1.08 -4.91
C ILE A 21 -10.48 -1.26 -4.73
N SER A 22 -9.67 -0.91 -5.73
CA SER A 22 -8.20 -0.99 -5.63
C SER A 22 -7.66 -0.10 -4.50
N HIS A 23 -8.18 1.12 -4.37
CA HIS A 23 -7.79 2.04 -3.32
C HIS A 23 -8.22 1.53 -1.93
N GLN A 24 -9.44 1.00 -1.80
CA GLN A 24 -9.91 0.36 -0.57
C GLN A 24 -8.98 -0.77 -0.12
N LEU A 25 -8.58 -1.64 -1.05
CA LEU A 25 -7.69 -2.76 -0.77
C LEU A 25 -6.27 -2.30 -0.40
N MET A 26 -5.73 -1.28 -1.06
CA MET A 26 -4.40 -0.75 -0.73
C MET A 26 -4.36 -0.11 0.67
N LEU A 27 -5.43 0.56 1.08
CA LEU A 27 -5.56 1.09 2.45
C LEU A 27 -5.70 -0.05 3.46
N ARG A 28 -6.57 -1.03 3.18
CA ARG A 28 -6.81 -2.18 4.06
C ARG A 28 -5.58 -3.05 4.28
N ALA A 29 -4.83 -3.31 3.21
CA ALA A 29 -3.60 -4.09 3.24
C ALA A 29 -2.41 -3.32 3.85
N GLY A 30 -2.59 -2.06 4.27
CA GLY A 30 -1.53 -1.23 4.83
C GLY A 30 -0.41 -0.95 3.83
N MET A 31 -0.74 -0.77 2.54
CA MET A 31 0.22 -0.42 1.49
C MET A 31 0.44 1.08 1.38
N ILE A 32 -0.61 1.86 1.66
CA ILE A 32 -0.65 3.31 1.50
C ILE A 32 -1.35 3.94 2.71
N ARG A 33 -0.92 5.14 3.10
CA ARG A 33 -1.60 5.98 4.10
C ARG A 33 -1.86 7.37 3.53
N LYS A 34 -3.10 7.86 3.66
CA LYS A 34 -3.48 9.22 3.26
C LYS A 34 -2.91 10.23 4.26
N LEU A 35 -2.21 11.26 3.76
CA LEU A 35 -1.77 12.42 4.56
C LEU A 35 -2.70 13.61 4.37
N ALA A 36 -3.07 13.90 3.12
CA ALA A 36 -3.99 14.97 2.74
C ALA A 36 -4.80 14.55 1.49
N SER A 37 -5.72 15.39 1.03
CA SER A 37 -6.44 15.15 -0.22
C SER A 37 -5.46 14.99 -1.39
N GLY A 38 -5.42 13.79 -1.96
CA GLY A 38 -4.51 13.43 -3.06
C GLY A 38 -3.06 13.13 -2.66
N LEU A 39 -2.68 13.30 -1.39
CA LEU A 39 -1.33 12.98 -0.90
C LEU A 39 -1.31 11.67 -0.11
N TYR A 40 -0.43 10.78 -0.55
CA TYR A 40 -0.33 9.42 -0.06
C TYR A 40 1.13 9.06 0.28
N THR A 41 1.32 8.47 1.44
CA THR A 41 2.61 7.90 1.86
C THR A 41 2.63 6.41 1.61
N TRP A 42 3.71 5.94 0.98
CA TRP A 42 3.94 4.53 0.73
C TRP A 42 4.52 3.83 1.95
N LEU A 43 3.88 2.74 2.37
CA LEU A 43 4.39 1.89 3.44
C LEU A 43 5.41 0.88 2.89
N PRO A 44 6.20 0.21 3.76
CA PRO A 44 7.23 -0.73 3.34
C PRO A 44 6.74 -1.83 2.39
N THR A 45 5.46 -2.21 2.49
CA THR A 45 4.78 -3.18 1.61
C THR A 45 4.60 -2.63 0.20
N GLY A 46 4.06 -1.41 0.09
CA GLY A 46 3.84 -0.72 -1.18
C GLY A 46 5.15 -0.43 -1.92
N VAL A 47 6.20 -0.02 -1.20
CA VAL A 47 7.55 0.20 -1.79
C VAL A 47 8.11 -1.08 -2.44
N ARG A 48 7.83 -2.26 -1.87
CA ARG A 48 8.28 -3.54 -2.45
C ARG A 48 7.58 -3.84 -3.77
N VAL A 49 6.28 -3.58 -3.85
CA VAL A 49 5.50 -3.77 -5.08
C VAL A 49 6.02 -2.84 -6.18
N LEU A 50 6.28 -1.57 -5.84
CA LEU A 50 6.87 -0.59 -6.76
C LEU A 50 8.27 -1.02 -7.25
N LYS A 51 9.12 -1.53 -6.36
CA LYS A 51 10.43 -2.07 -6.75
C LYS A 51 10.29 -3.27 -7.68
N LYS A 52 9.33 -4.17 -7.42
CA LYS A 52 9.07 -5.33 -8.27
C LYS A 52 8.58 -4.91 -9.66
N SER A 53 7.63 -3.99 -9.74
CA SER A 53 7.11 -3.50 -11.03
C SER A 53 8.18 -2.75 -11.84
N LYS A 54 8.98 -1.91 -11.17
CA LYS A 54 10.13 -1.25 -11.81
C LYS A 54 11.11 -2.28 -12.37
N THR A 55 11.46 -3.30 -11.57
CA THR A 55 12.41 -4.34 -11.99
C THR A 55 11.86 -5.18 -13.15
N SER A 56 10.56 -5.51 -13.15
CA SER A 56 9.95 -6.24 -14.25
C SER A 56 9.88 -5.42 -15.54
N CYS A 57 9.72 -4.10 -15.45
CA CYS A 57 9.70 -3.22 -16.61
C CYS A 57 11.11 -3.09 -17.23
N VAL A 58 12.17 -2.99 -16.41
CA VAL A 58 13.56 -2.88 -16.89
C VAL A 58 14.11 -4.19 -17.46
N LYS A 59 13.56 -5.34 -17.03
CA LYS A 59 13.96 -6.67 -17.52
C LYS A 59 13.21 -7.12 -18.77
N LYS A 60 12.23 -6.33 -19.23
CA LYS A 60 11.41 -6.62 -20.40
C LYS A 60 11.87 -5.73 -21.55
#